data_AF-A0A3D0HFW9-F1
#
_entry.id   AF-A0A3D0HFW9-F1
#
_cell.length_a   1.000
_cell.length_b   1.000
_cell.length_c   1.000
_cell.angle_alpha   90.00
_cell.angle_beta   90.00
_cell.angle_gamma   90.00
#
_symmetry.space_group_name_H-M   'P 1'
#
loop_
_entity.id
_entity.type
_entity.pdbx_description
1 polymer ?
#
loop_
_entity_poly.entity_id
_entity_poly.type
_entity_poly.pdbx_seq_one_letter_code
_entity_poly.pdbx_strand_id
1 'polypeptide(L)' 'MSQQDRRLSALPSVLARVVAFVSIGVAGVAGALIGFTLVDLQCEGACDVPNSIGLILGAITGAFGMGVVAVLVLRAT' A
#
# COMPACT_ATOMS: atom_id res chain seq x y z
N MET A 1 5.11 22.63 -32.57
CA MET A 1 4.99 21.69 -31.43
C MET A 1 3.73 22.03 -30.65
N SER A 2 2.74 21.15 -30.73
CA SER A 2 1.37 21.34 -30.21
C SER A 2 1.32 21.28 -28.68
N GLN A 3 0.51 22.14 -28.07
CA GLN A 3 0.17 22.15 -26.63
C GLN A 3 -0.21 20.75 -26.07
N GLN A 4 -0.73 19.87 -26.92
CA GLN A 4 -1.09 18.48 -26.61
C GLN A 4 0.11 17.64 -26.13
N ASP A 5 1.27 17.74 -26.77
CA ASP A 5 2.49 17.00 -26.39
C ASP A 5 2.99 17.41 -25.00
N ARG A 6 2.90 18.70 -24.69
CA ARG A 6 3.28 19.24 -23.37
C ARG A 6 2.32 18.78 -22.26
N ARG A 7 1.03 18.57 -22.57
CA ARG A 7 0.05 17.98 -21.63
C ARG A 7 0.24 16.48 -21.46
N LEU A 8 0.53 15.72 -22.53
CA LEU A 8 0.84 14.29 -22.43
C LEU A 8 2.12 14.04 -21.62
N SER A 9 3.12 14.91 -21.74
CA SER A 9 4.34 14.87 -20.92
C SER A 9 4.11 15.18 -19.43
N ALA A 10 2.98 15.81 -19.08
CA ALA A 10 2.65 16.22 -17.70
C ALA A 10 1.69 15.25 -16.98
N LEU A 11 1.14 14.25 -17.68
CA LEU A 11 0.44 13.15 -17.03
C LEU A 11 1.49 12.13 -16.56
N PRO A 12 1.53 11.75 -15.26
CA PRO A 12 2.42 10.71 -14.78
C PRO A 12 2.28 9.47 -15.65
N SER A 13 3.41 8.92 -16.10
CA SER A 13 3.46 7.78 -17.01
C SER A 13 2.60 6.64 -16.47
N VAL A 14 1.95 5.90 -17.38
CA VAL A 14 1.09 4.76 -16.99
C VAL A 14 1.88 3.75 -16.14
N LEU A 15 3.15 3.54 -16.48
CA LEU A 15 4.05 2.66 -15.74
C LEU A 15 4.26 3.14 -14.30
N ALA A 16 4.46 4.45 -14.07
CA ALA A 16 4.60 5.00 -12.72
C ALA A 16 3.35 4.75 -11.87
N ARG A 17 2.15 4.88 -12.44
CA ARG A 17 0.90 4.60 -11.73
C ARG A 17 0.74 3.11 -11.39
N VAL A 18 1.13 2.22 -12.29
CA VAL A 18 1.08 0.76 -12.05
C VAL A 18 2.04 0.38 -10.93
N VAL A 19 3.28 0.88 -10.96
CA VAL A 19 4.27 0.61 -9.90
C VAL A 19 3.79 1.13 -8.55
N ALA A 20 3.22 2.33 -8.52
CA ALA A 20 2.60 2.89 -7.31
C ALA A 20 1.53 1.95 -6.74
N PHE A 21 0.57 1.51 -7.57
CA PHE A 21 -0.49 0.60 -7.13
C PHE A 21 0.05 -0.75 -6.62
N VAL A 22 0.99 -1.35 -7.36
CA VAL A 22 1.62 -2.62 -6.96
C VAL A 22 2.33 -2.47 -5.62
N SER A 23 3.09 -1.39 -5.43
CA SER A 23 3.81 -1.16 -4.18
C SER A 23 2.89 -0.99 -2.97
N ILE A 24 1.74 -0.32 -3.13
CA ILE A 24 0.71 -0.21 -2.08
C ILE A 24 0.16 -1.60 -1.73
N GLY A 25 -0.12 -2.42 -2.73
CA GLY A 25 -0.57 -3.80 -2.52
C GLY A 25 0.47 -4.64 -1.77
N VAL A 26 1.73 -4.60 -2.17
CA VAL A 26 2.82 -5.32 -1.52
C VAL A 26 3.01 -4.86 -0.07
N ALA A 27 2.98 -3.55 0.17
CA ALA A 27 3.08 -3.00 1.52
C ALA A 27 1.88 -3.40 2.40
N GLY A 28 0.67 -3.43 1.84
CA GLY A 28 -0.53 -3.92 2.52
C GLY A 28 -0.41 -5.39 2.89
N VAL A 29 0.02 -6.26 1.97
CA VAL A 29 0.22 -7.69 2.25
C VAL A 29 1.28 -7.90 3.32
N ALA A 30 2.41 -7.19 3.23
CA ALA A 30 3.45 -7.25 4.25
C ALA A 30 2.92 -6.80 5.63
N GLY A 31 2.20 -5.68 5.67
CA GLY A 31 1.56 -5.19 6.90
C GLY A 31 0.55 -6.18 7.48
N ALA A 32 -0.24 -6.85 6.64
CA ALA A 32 -1.21 -7.86 7.03
C ALA A 32 -0.54 -9.07 7.71
N LEU A 33 0.54 -9.58 7.09
CA LEU A 33 1.31 -10.70 7.64
C LEU A 33 1.96 -10.33 8.97
N ILE A 34 2.54 -9.12 9.06
CA ILE A 34 3.12 -8.63 10.32
C ILE A 34 2.02 -8.53 11.39
N GLY A 35 0.88 -7.91 11.09
CA GLY A 35 -0.23 -7.75 12.04
C GLY A 35 -0.83 -9.09 12.51
N PHE A 36 -0.95 -10.07 11.62
CA PHE A 36 -1.35 -11.44 11.95
C PHE A 36 -0.35 -12.08 12.92
N THR A 37 0.93 -12.11 12.54
CA THR A 37 1.98 -12.77 13.36
C THR A 37 2.12 -12.15 14.74
N LEU A 38 1.99 -10.83 14.87
CA LEU A 38 2.02 -10.17 16.17
C LEU A 38 0.90 -10.66 17.10
N VAL A 39 -0.31 -10.88 16.57
CA VAL A 39 -1.44 -11.35 17.39
C VAL A 39 -1.34 -12.85 17.67
N ASP A 40 -0.88 -13.62 16.69
CA ASP A 40 -0.63 -15.06 16.82
C ASP A 40 0.38 -15.38 17.93
N LEU A 41 1.44 -14.57 18.05
CA LEU A 41 2.46 -14.72 19.10
C LEU A 41 1.97 -14.37 20.52
N GLN A 42 0.86 -13.64 20.64
CA GLN A 42 0.36 -13.11 21.92
C GLN A 42 -0.81 -13.91 22.48
N CYS A 43 -1.22 -14.99 21.81
CA CYS A 43 -2.52 -15.60 22.06
C CYS A 43 -2.43 -17.14 22.06
N GLU A 44 -2.71 -17.76 23.21
CA GLU A 44 -2.87 -19.20 23.36
C GLU A 44 -4.36 -19.56 23.46
N GLY A 45 -4.97 -20.05 22.36
CA GLY A 45 -6.35 -20.52 22.35
C GLY A 45 -7.15 -20.12 21.10
N ALA A 46 -8.39 -19.66 21.29
CA ALA A 46 -9.28 -19.28 20.18
C ALA A 46 -8.94 -17.87 19.65
N CYS A 47 -7.97 -17.79 18.74
CA CYS A 47 -7.39 -16.53 18.28
C CYS A 47 -7.92 -16.06 16.91
N ASP A 48 -8.90 -16.73 16.30
CA ASP A 48 -9.42 -16.37 14.96
C ASP A 48 -9.88 -14.90 14.83
N VAL A 49 -10.65 -14.42 15.81
CA VAL A 49 -11.16 -13.04 15.82
C VAL A 49 -10.04 -12.02 16.02
N PRO A 50 -9.20 -12.10 17.07
CA PRO A 50 -8.13 -11.12 17.25
C PRO A 50 -7.10 -11.18 16.11
N ASN A 51 -6.82 -12.36 15.56
CA ASN A 51 -5.84 -12.53 14.49
C ASN A 51 -6.32 -11.90 13.16
N SER A 52 -7.61 -12.07 12.84
CA SER A 52 -8.21 -11.37 11.69
C SER A 52 -8.26 -9.85 11.87
N ILE A 53 -8.45 -9.35 13.09
CA ILE A 53 -8.31 -7.91 13.39
C ILE A 53 -6.87 -7.45 13.16
N GLY A 54 -5.88 -8.18 13.67
CA GLY A 54 -4.46 -7.88 13.46
C GLY A 54 -4.08 -7.84 11.98
N LEU A 55 -4.58 -8.81 11.21
CA LEU A 55 -4.42 -8.88 9.77
C LEU A 55 -5.00 -7.64 9.07
N ILE A 56 -6.25 -7.27 9.36
CA ILE A 56 -6.91 -6.14 8.72
C ILE A 56 -6.23 -4.82 9.11
N LEU A 57 -5.93 -4.63 10.40
CA LEU A 57 -5.31 -3.40 10.90
C LEU A 57 -3.89 -3.21 10.33
N GLY A 58 -3.11 -4.30 10.28
CA GLY A 58 -1.79 -4.33 9.67
C GLY A 58 -1.86 -4.03 8.17
N ALA A 59 -2.81 -4.62 7.46
CA ALA A 59 -3.01 -4.37 6.03
C ALA A 59 -3.35 -2.90 5.72
N ILE A 60 -4.31 -2.34 6.46
CA ILE A 60 -4.75 -0.94 6.30
C ILE A 60 -3.60 0.01 6.59
N THR A 61 -2.88 -0.20 7.70
CA THR A 61 -1.79 0.69 8.10
C THR A 61 -0.64 0.66 7.08
N GLY A 62 -0.25 -0.53 6.62
CA GLY A 62 0.79 -0.70 5.59
C GLY A 62 0.39 -0.07 4.24
N ALA A 63 -0.85 -0.33 3.79
CA ALA A 63 -1.37 0.25 2.56
C ALA A 63 -1.52 1.78 2.64
N PHE A 64 -1.98 2.31 3.77
CA PHE A 64 -2.14 3.74 3.98
C PHE A 64 -0.79 4.47 3.93
N GLY A 65 0.21 3.96 4.66
CA GLY A 65 1.56 4.54 4.65
C GLY A 65 2.17 4.56 3.25
N MET A 66 2.10 3.43 2.54
CA MET A 66 2.62 3.37 1.17
C MET A 66 1.81 4.21 0.19
N GLY A 67 0.50 4.37 0.41
CA GLY A 67 -0.35 5.27 -0.37
C GLY A 67 0.12 6.72 -0.30
N VAL A 68 0.49 7.19 0.90
CA VAL A 68 1.06 8.53 1.07
C VAL A 68 2.37 8.65 0.30
N VAL A 69 3.30 7.70 0.48
CA VAL A 69 4.60 7.70 -0.22
C VAL A 69 4.42 7.68 -1.74
N ALA A 70 3.53 6.83 -2.26
CA ALA A 70 3.24 6.75 -3.68
C ALA A 70 2.72 8.07 -4.24
N VAL A 71 1.82 8.76 -3.52
CA VAL A 71 1.31 10.08 -3.92
C VAL A 71 2.43 11.12 -3.87
N LEU A 72 3.29 11.10 -2.85
CA LEU A 72 4.43 12.01 -2.75
C LEU A 72 5.39 11.83 -3.92
N VAL A 73 5.71 10.59 -4.29
CA VAL A 73 6.59 10.27 -5.43
C VAL A 73 5.97 10.74 -6.75
N LEU A 74 4.69 10.42 -7.00
CA LEU A 74 3.99 10.84 -8.22
C LEU A 74 3.81 12.35 -8.34
N ARG A 75 3.91 13.10 -7.24
CA ARG A 75 3.91 14.57 -7.24
C ARG A 75 5.30 15.18 -7.42
N ALA A 76 6.35 14.43 -7.07
CA ALA A 76 7.72 14.87 -7.24
C ALA A 76 8.22 14.72 -8.69
N THR A 77 7.57 13.86 -9.48
CA THR A 77 7.88 13.58 -10.89
C THR A 77 6.95 14.30 -11.84
#